data_AF-A0A7W0SB82-F1
#
_entry.id   AF-A0A7W0SB82-F1
#
_cell.length_a   1.000
_cell.length_b   1.000
_cell.length_c   1.000
_cell.angle_alpha   90.00
_cell.angle_beta   90.00
_cell.angle_gamma   90.00
#
_symmetry.space_group_name_H-M   'P 1'
#
loop_
_entity.id
_entity.type
_entity.pdbx_description
1 polymer ?
#
loop_
_entity_poly.entity_id
_entity_poly.type
_entity_poly.pdbx_seq_one_letter_code
_entity_poly.pdbx_strand_id
1 'polypeptide(L)' 'MTSARGDVSTGELGRSIGAAVVRPEGGGGVVLELGPADGPPHFRLILTNAEAVRLSATVRGVASGDTERVLIVDEESGR' A
#
# COMPACT_ATOMS: atom_id res chain seq x y z
N MET A 1 2.88 -1.90 30.75
CA MET A 1 2.47 -2.91 29.73
C MET A 1 2.73 -2.30 28.37
N THR A 2 3.91 -2.57 27.79
CA THR A 2 4.33 -2.00 26.50
C THR A 2 4.06 -3.05 25.44
N SER A 3 3.14 -2.72 24.53
CA SER A 3 2.72 -3.58 23.41
C SER A 3 3.92 -4.00 22.56
N ALA A 4 4.08 -5.31 22.41
CA ALA A 4 5.02 -5.92 21.48
C ALA A 4 4.58 -5.59 20.05
N ARG A 5 5.26 -4.64 19.42
CA ARG A 5 5.20 -4.48 17.95
C ARG A 5 5.74 -5.77 17.35
N GLY A 6 4.85 -6.47 16.64
CA GLY A 6 5.07 -7.82 16.13
C GLY A 6 6.37 -7.95 15.33
N ASP A 7 7.08 -9.01 15.65
CA ASP A 7 8.26 -9.53 14.97
C ASP A 7 7.92 -9.75 13.49
N VAL A 8 8.54 -8.96 12.60
CA VAL A 8 8.47 -9.15 11.16
C VAL A 8 9.50 -10.21 10.83
N SER A 9 9.05 -11.43 10.50
CA SER A 9 9.94 -12.56 10.33
C SER A 9 10.95 -12.35 9.21
N THR A 10 12.15 -12.89 9.43
CA THR A 10 13.36 -12.86 8.60
C THR A 10 13.09 -12.95 7.09
N GLY A 11 12.97 -11.80 6.43
CA GLY A 11 12.86 -11.68 4.97
C GLY A 11 12.00 -10.51 4.47
N GLU A 12 11.07 -10.02 5.28
CA GLU A 12 10.17 -8.94 4.87
C GLU A 12 10.76 -7.55 5.18
N LEU A 13 11.12 -6.80 4.13
CA LEU A 13 11.56 -5.40 4.25
C LEU A 13 10.34 -4.49 4.48
N GLY A 14 9.93 -4.34 5.74
CA GLY A 14 8.90 -3.37 6.12
C GLY A 14 9.42 -1.92 6.00
N ARG A 15 8.78 -1.09 5.18
CA ARG A 15 9.00 0.37 5.15
C ARG A 15 7.79 1.09 5.73
N SER A 16 8.02 2.06 6.61
CA SER A 16 6.93 2.87 7.15
C SER A 16 6.36 3.80 6.09
N ILE A 17 5.03 3.83 5.99
CA ILE A 17 4.29 4.80 5.17
C ILE A 17 3.79 5.90 6.10
N GLY A 18 4.24 7.13 5.87
CA GLY A 18 3.80 8.33 6.59
C GLY A 18 2.71 9.10 5.85
N ALA A 19 2.62 8.95 4.54
CA ALA A 19 1.61 9.59 3.70
C ALA A 19 1.24 8.76 2.47
N ALA A 20 0.01 8.95 2.02
CA ALA A 20 -0.53 8.43 0.76
C ALA A 20 -1.13 9.59 -0.04
N VAL A 21 -0.72 9.73 -1.31
CA VAL A 21 -1.21 10.77 -2.21
C VAL A 21 -1.96 10.12 -3.36
N VAL A 22 -3.21 10.53 -3.57
CA VAL A 22 -4.07 10.04 -4.66
C VAL A 22 -4.31 11.17 -5.65
N ARG A 23 -4.03 10.93 -6.93
CA ARG A 23 -4.25 11.90 -8.01
C ARG A 23 -4.96 11.25 -9.18
N PRO A 24 -5.85 11.95 -9.89
CA PRO A 24 -6.35 11.47 -11.17
C PRO A 24 -5.19 11.40 -12.20
N GLU A 25 -5.22 10.36 -13.03
CA GLU A 25 -4.35 10.25 -14.20
C GLU A 25 -5.12 10.72 -15.44
N GLY A 26 -4.41 11.36 -16.39
CA GLY A 26 -5.00 11.65 -17.70
C GLY A 26 -5.52 10.38 -18.36
N GLY A 27 -6.78 10.38 -18.82
CA GLY A 27 -7.44 9.20 -19.39
C GLY A 27 -8.37 8.45 -18.43
N GLY A 28 -8.58 8.97 -17.22
CA GLY A 28 -9.58 8.43 -16.28
C GLY A 28 -9.03 7.41 -15.27
N GLY A 29 -7.70 7.24 -15.22
CA GLY A 29 -7.00 6.44 -14.23
C GLY A 29 -6.77 7.18 -12.91
N VAL A 30 -6.05 6.53 -12.00
CA VAL A 30 -5.65 7.02 -10.69
C VAL A 30 -4.20 6.67 -10.42
N VAL A 31 -3.42 7.64 -9.96
CA VAL A 31 -2.07 7.43 -9.44
C VAL A 31 -2.12 7.48 -7.91
N LEU A 32 -1.67 6.41 -7.26
CA LEU A 32 -1.50 6.33 -5.81
C LEU A 32 0.00 6.28 -5.48
N GLU A 33 0.48 7.23 -4.71
CA GLU A 33 1.86 7.29 -4.21
C GLU A 33 1.89 7.04 -2.71
N LEU A 34 2.80 6.17 -2.27
CA LEU A 34 2.99 5.78 -0.87
C LEU A 34 4.42 6.08 -0.45
N GLY A 35 4.62 6.74 0.69
CA GLY A 35 5.95 7.07 1.17
C GLY A 35 5.96 7.76 2.55
N PRO A 36 7.11 8.33 2.95
CA PRO A 36 7.20 9.17 4.15
C PRO A 36 6.39 10.46 3.97
N ALA A 37 6.00 11.10 5.06
CA ALA A 37 5.24 12.34 5.02
C ALA A 37 6.03 13.51 4.40
N ASP A 38 7.34 13.56 4.67
CA ASP A 38 8.22 14.68 4.31
C ASP A 38 9.28 14.29 3.26
N GLY A 39 8.98 13.35 2.37
CA GLY A 39 9.97 12.84 1.42
C GLY A 39 9.38 12.24 0.15
N PRO A 40 10.25 11.77 -0.77
CA PRO A 40 9.80 11.18 -2.02
C PRO A 40 9.06 9.86 -1.78
N PRO A 41 8.09 9.50 -2.63
CA PRO A 41 7.36 8.24 -2.50
C PRO A 41 8.30 7.05 -2.62
N HIS A 42 8.06 6.02 -1.81
CA HIS A 42 8.71 4.73 -1.94
C HIS A 42 8.12 3.93 -3.10
N PHE A 43 6.83 4.14 -3.38
CA PHE A 43 6.10 3.36 -4.36
C PHE A 43 5.04 4.20 -5.07
N ARG A 44 4.79 3.87 -6.33
CA ARG A 44 3.77 4.50 -7.17
C ARG A 44 2.97 3.42 -7.88
N LEU A 45 1.66 3.40 -7.67
CA LEU A 45 0.71 2.60 -8.44
C LEU A 45 0.01 3.48 -9.46
N ILE A 46 -0.02 3.02 -10.70
CA ILE A 46 -0.87 3.58 -11.75
C ILE A 46 -1.97 2.57 -11.98
N LEU A 47 -3.21 2.99 -11.76
CA LEU A 47 -4.38 2.13 -11.75
C LEU A 47 -5.43 2.68 -12.71
N THR A 48 -6.12 1.80 -13.41
CA THR A 48 -7.41 2.15 -14.02
C THR A 48 -8.43 2.50 -12.93
N ASN A 49 -9.50 3.21 -13.29
CA ASN A 49 -10.58 3.53 -12.35
C ASN A 49 -11.14 2.27 -11.67
N ALA A 50 -11.34 1.19 -12.44
CA ALA A 50 -11.88 -0.06 -11.95
C ALA A 50 -10.93 -0.73 -10.94
N GLU A 51 -9.61 -0.69 -11.17
CA GLU A 51 -8.60 -1.21 -10.23
C GLU A 51 -8.54 -0.37 -8.96
N ALA A 52 -8.60 0.96 -9.08
CA ALA A 52 -8.62 1.87 -7.93
C ALA A 52 -9.85 1.62 -7.04
N VAL A 53 -11.03 1.40 -7.62
CA VAL A 53 -12.25 1.06 -6.87
C VAL A 53 -12.10 -0.28 -6.14
N ARG A 54 -11.57 -1.32 -6.82
CA ARG A 54 -11.31 -2.63 -6.21
C ARG A 54 -10.33 -2.52 -5.05
N LEU A 55 -9.20 -1.86 -5.25
CA LEU A 55 -8.20 -1.64 -4.20
C LEU A 55 -8.80 -0.90 -3.00
N SER A 56 -9.58 0.15 -3.26
CA SER A 56 -10.24 0.93 -2.20
C SER A 56 -11.22 0.10 -1.38
N ALA A 57 -11.96 -0.82 -2.01
CA ALA A 57 -12.84 -1.76 -1.30
C ALA A 57 -12.04 -2.72 -0.40
N THR A 58 -10.96 -3.31 -0.93
CA THR A 58 -10.09 -4.21 -0.15
C THR A 58 -9.45 -3.50 1.05
N VAL A 59 -8.89 -2.31 0.85
CA VAL A 59 -8.26 -1.54 1.93
C VAL A 59 -9.29 -1.14 2.99
N ARG A 60 -10.52 -0.80 2.61
CA ARG A 60 -11.60 -0.53 3.58
C ARG A 60 -11.99 -1.77 4.38
N GLY A 61 -12.04 -2.95 3.74
CA GLY A 61 -12.26 -4.23 4.43
C GLY A 61 -11.21 -4.45 5.52
N VAL A 62 -9.94 -4.27 5.15
CA VAL A 62 -8.81 -4.39 6.07
C VAL A 62 -8.88 -3.36 7.21
N ALA A 63 -9.18 -2.10 6.90
CA ALA A 63 -9.31 -1.05 7.91
C ALA A 63 -10.49 -1.28 8.88
N SER A 64 -11.46 -2.11 8.50
CA SER A 64 -12.61 -2.47 9.33
C SER A 64 -12.41 -3.74 10.19
N GLY A 65 -11.32 -4.49 9.96
CA GLY A 65 -10.97 -5.68 10.72
C GLY A 65 -9.59 -5.55 11.38
N ASP A 66 -9.54 -5.60 12.71
CA ASP A 66 -8.31 -5.34 13.50
C ASP A 66 -7.10 -6.25 13.20
N THR A 67 -7.27 -7.32 12.41
CA THR A 67 -6.23 -8.33 12.17
C THR A 67 -5.79 -8.48 10.73
N GLU A 68 -6.43 -7.79 9.78
CA GLU A 68 -6.06 -7.92 8.36
C GLU A 68 -4.89 -6.99 8.01
N ARG A 69 -4.05 -7.41 7.04
CA ARG A 69 -2.91 -6.64 6.55
C ARG A 69 -2.83 -6.74 5.04
N VAL A 70 -2.49 -5.63 4.38
CA VAL A 70 -2.20 -5.62 2.94
C VAL A 70 -0.70 -5.73 2.76
N LEU A 71 -0.27 -6.78 2.06
CA LEU A 71 1.11 -7.01 1.66
C LEU A 71 1.23 -6.73 0.16
N ILE A 72 2.20 -5.92 -0.23
CA ILE A 72 2.59 -5.78 -1.63
C ILE A 72 3.73 -6.77 -1.84
N VAL A 73 3.44 -7.84 -2.56
CA VAL A 73 4.44 -8.82 -2.97
C VAL A 73 4.91 -8.47 -4.38
N ASP A 74 6.22 -8.42 -4.57
CA ASP A 74 6.79 -8.41 -5.90
C ASP A 74 6.75 -9.86 -6.39
N GLU A 75 5.97 -10.14 -7.43
CA GLU A 75 6.14 -11.40 -8.14
C GLU A 75 7.44 -11.29 -8.91
N GLU A 76 8.53 -11.84 -8.37
CA GLU A 76 9.69 -12.18 -9.19
C GLU A 76 9.17 -13.07 -10.32
N SER A 77 8.91 -12.45 -11.46
CA SER A 77 8.56 -13.11 -12.69
C SER A 77 9.75 -13.99 -13.03
N GLY A 78 9.60 -15.29 -12.74
CA GLY A 78 10.66 -16.29 -12.84
C GLY A 78 11.58 -16.07 -14.03
N ARG A 79 12.85 -15.83 -13.73
CA ARG A 79 13.98 -15.93 -14.65
C ARG A 79 14.93 -16.99 -14.14
#